data_AF-A0A972MH46-F1
#
_entry.id   AF-A0A972MH46-F1
#
_cell.length_a   1.000
_cell.length_b   1.000
_cell.length_c   1.000
_cell.angle_alpha   90.00
_cell.angle_beta   90.00
_cell.angle_gamma   90.00
#
_symmetry.space_group_name_H-M   'P 1'
#
loop_
_entity.id
_entity.type
_entity.pdbx_description
1 polymer ?
#
loop_
_entity_poly.entity_id
_entity_poly.type
_entity_poly.pdbx_seq_one_letter_code
_entity_poly.pdbx_strand_id
1 'polypeptide(L)'
;MRYETILKKLKEIRNSKSGKEAQKKLDKLIKQLEIYIQTKEKDKVDIRHLMGWYLKLWNDEPPEKLMSVKYQAIIGKHLKELVKIYQQNNEDIEQLKADYENFKKTQRKGAKGITQFRALLPAIKKAQNQNKWTTPKNERGVDYYIQSLEDDLAIPNANSNEDDEDIPHF
;
A
#
# COMPACT_ATOMS: atom_id res chain seq x y z
N MET A 1 -6.30 -19.41 4.54
CA MET A 1 -6.37 -20.88 4.46
C MET A 1 -7.71 -21.24 3.84
N ARG A 2 -7.72 -22.10 2.81
CA ARG A 2 -8.97 -22.49 2.14
C ARG A 2 -9.70 -23.57 2.97
N TYR A 3 -11.03 -23.58 2.94
CA TYR A 3 -11.86 -24.48 3.76
C TYR A 3 -11.65 -25.95 3.41
N GLU A 4 -11.34 -26.27 2.15
CA GLU A 4 -11.04 -27.63 1.70
C GLU A 4 -9.77 -28.18 2.37
N THR A 5 -8.76 -27.32 2.59
CA THR A 5 -7.52 -27.70 3.26
C THR A 5 -7.73 -27.99 4.74
N ILE A 6 -8.61 -27.22 5.40
CA ILE A 6 -8.97 -27.43 6.80
C ILE A 6 -9.72 -28.75 6.94
N LEU A 7 -10.72 -28.97 6.08
CA LEU A 7 -11.52 -30.20 6.07
C LEU A 7 -10.66 -31.44 5.83
N LYS A 8 -9.69 -31.38 4.90
CA LYS A 8 -8.76 -32.48 4.65
C LYS A 8 -7.93 -32.81 5.91
N LYS A 9 -7.35 -31.80 6.57
CA LYS A 9 -6.55 -32.00 7.79
C LYS A 9 -7.39 -32.55 8.96
N LEU A 10 -8.64 -32.10 9.10
CA LEU A 10 -9.55 -32.63 10.13
C LEU A 10 -9.91 -34.11 9.87
N LYS A 11 -10.11 -34.51 8.60
CA LYS A 11 -10.32 -35.91 8.23
C LYS A 11 -9.09 -36.78 8.53
N GLU A 12 -7.88 -36.27 8.27
CA GLU A 12 -6.62 -36.95 8.62
C GLU A 12 -6.46 -37.13 10.14
N ILE A 13 -6.82 -36.13 10.93
CA ILE A 13 -6.81 -36.21 12.40
C ILE A 13 -7.83 -37.25 12.88
N ARG A 14 -9.06 -37.23 12.35
CA ARG A 14 -10.12 -38.18 12.69
C ARG A 14 -9.71 -39.63 12.41
N ASN A 15 -9.00 -39.86 11.31
CA ASN A 15 -8.58 -41.20 10.88
C ASN A 15 -7.26 -41.66 11.52
N SER A 16 -6.68 -40.86 12.42
CA SER A 16 -5.42 -41.19 13.07
C SER A 16 -5.61 -42.33 14.08
N LYS A 17 -4.73 -43.33 14.03
CA LYS A 17 -4.83 -44.55 14.86
C LYS A 17 -4.35 -44.37 16.31
N SER A 18 -3.69 -43.25 16.60
CA SER A 18 -3.15 -42.91 17.91
C SER A 18 -3.75 -41.59 18.42
N GLY A 19 -4.34 -41.62 19.62
CA GLY A 19 -4.92 -40.43 20.25
C GLY A 19 -3.90 -39.34 20.53
N LYS A 20 -2.68 -39.70 20.94
CA LYS A 20 -1.57 -38.74 21.13
C LYS A 20 -1.16 -38.06 19.82
N GLU A 21 -1.15 -38.81 18.72
CA GLU A 21 -0.80 -38.27 17.41
C GLU A 21 -1.92 -37.38 16.84
N ALA A 22 -3.19 -37.77 17.06
CA ALA A 22 -4.35 -36.97 16.71
C ALA A 22 -4.33 -35.62 17.44
N GLN A 23 -4.06 -35.64 18.76
CA GLN A 23 -3.96 -34.44 19.58
C GLN A 23 -2.86 -33.51 19.10
N LYS A 24 -1.64 -34.02 18.84
CA LYS A 24 -0.53 -33.21 18.32
C LYS A 24 -0.84 -32.55 16.97
N LYS A 25 -1.52 -33.28 16.07
CA LYS A 25 -1.95 -32.75 14.76
C LYS A 25 -3.05 -31.70 14.91
N LEU A 26 -3.98 -31.89 15.85
CA LEU A 26 -5.03 -30.94 16.18
C LEU A 26 -4.45 -29.64 16.75
N ASP A 27 -3.57 -29.72 17.74
CA ASP A 27 -2.91 -28.55 18.34
C ASP A 27 -2.14 -27.73 17.30
N LYS A 28 -1.48 -28.42 16.36
CA LYS A 28 -0.79 -27.77 15.24
C LYS A 28 -1.77 -27.06 14.30
N LEU A 29 -2.92 -27.66 14.02
CA LEU A 29 -3.96 -27.04 13.18
C LEU A 29 -4.58 -25.83 13.88
N ILE A 30 -4.86 -25.92 15.18
CA ILE A 30 -5.38 -24.81 16.00
C ILE A 30 -4.41 -23.64 15.96
N LYS A 31 -3.12 -23.85 16.27
CA LYS A 31 -2.11 -22.77 16.20
C LYS A 31 -2.02 -22.15 14.81
N GLN A 32 -2.10 -22.95 13.75
CA GLN A 32 -2.09 -22.42 12.37
C GLN A 32 -3.33 -21.58 12.06
N LEU A 33 -4.49 -21.95 12.59
CA LEU A 33 -5.74 -21.21 12.43
C LEU A 33 -5.75 -19.94 13.28
N GLU A 34 -5.26 -19.97 14.51
CA GLU A 34 -5.09 -18.79 15.36
C GLU A 34 -4.19 -17.76 14.71
N ILE A 35 -3.02 -18.18 14.20
CA ILE A 35 -2.12 -17.31 13.44
C ILE A 35 -2.84 -16.75 12.21
N TYR A 36 -3.57 -17.58 11.47
CA TYR A 36 -4.32 -17.16 10.29
C TYR A 36 -5.43 -16.16 10.62
N ILE A 37 -6.15 -16.34 11.72
CA ILE A 37 -7.18 -15.41 12.20
C ILE A 37 -6.53 -14.10 12.64
N GLN A 38 -5.46 -14.15 13.44
CA GLN A 38 -4.73 -12.96 13.86
C GLN A 38 -4.16 -12.16 12.68
N THR A 39 -3.64 -12.85 11.64
CA THR A 39 -3.20 -12.17 10.41
C THR A 39 -4.40 -11.62 9.63
N LYS A 40 -5.50 -12.37 9.49
CA LYS A 40 -6.73 -11.89 8.83
C LYS A 40 -7.40 -10.72 9.55
N GLU A 41 -7.35 -10.68 10.87
CA GLU A 41 -7.88 -9.60 11.69
C GLU A 41 -6.97 -8.37 11.65
N LYS A 42 -5.64 -8.55 11.67
CA LYS A 42 -4.69 -7.47 11.38
C LYS A 42 -4.84 -6.92 9.95
N ASP A 43 -5.19 -7.76 8.98
CA ASP A 43 -5.45 -7.36 7.59
C ASP A 43 -6.79 -6.62 7.42
N LYS A 44 -7.71 -6.71 8.40
CA LYS A 44 -8.89 -5.84 8.46
C LYS A 44 -8.51 -4.51 9.10
N VAL A 45 -7.57 -3.81 8.49
CA VAL A 45 -7.45 -2.38 8.73
C VAL A 45 -8.78 -1.76 8.33
N ASP A 46 -9.45 -1.12 9.28
CA ASP A 46 -10.70 -0.45 8.97
C ASP A 46 -10.38 0.79 8.13
N ILE A 47 -10.37 0.58 6.81
CA ILE A 47 -10.13 1.61 5.82
C ILE A 47 -11.10 2.79 6.02
N ARG A 48 -12.29 2.58 6.62
CA ARG A 48 -13.18 3.70 6.95
C ARG A 48 -12.60 4.61 8.03
N HIS A 49 -11.97 4.05 9.06
CA HIS A 49 -11.30 4.85 10.08
C HIS A 49 -10.09 5.59 9.50
N LEU A 50 -9.31 4.93 8.63
CA LEU A 50 -8.17 5.56 7.98
C LEU A 50 -8.60 6.65 6.99
N MET A 51 -9.70 6.43 6.27
CA MET A 51 -10.31 7.43 5.40
C MET A 51 -10.84 8.62 6.19
N GLY A 52 -11.51 8.37 7.33
CA GLY A 52 -11.98 9.42 8.22
C GLY A 52 -10.83 10.25 8.82
N TRP A 53 -9.71 9.61 9.18
CA TRP A 53 -8.50 10.31 9.60
C TRP A 53 -7.93 11.19 8.46
N TYR A 54 -7.81 10.64 7.25
CA TYR A 54 -7.27 11.38 6.11
C TYR A 54 -8.12 12.60 5.75
N LEU A 55 -9.44 12.45 5.73
CA LEU A 55 -10.35 13.55 5.44
C LEU A 55 -10.26 14.65 6.50
N LYS A 56 -10.25 14.28 7.80
CA LYS A 56 -10.04 15.23 8.90
C LYS A 56 -8.72 15.99 8.80
N LEU A 57 -7.65 15.32 8.37
CA LEU A 57 -6.33 15.95 8.19
C LEU A 57 -6.34 17.10 7.16
N TRP A 58 -7.31 17.07 6.24
CA TRP A 58 -7.54 18.06 5.19
C TRP A 58 -8.81 18.90 5.40
N ASN A 59 -9.40 18.91 6.61
CA ASN A 59 -10.66 19.59 6.90
C ASN A 59 -11.78 19.24 5.90
N ASP A 60 -11.89 17.97 5.52
CA ASP A 60 -12.83 17.43 4.52
C ASP A 60 -12.66 18.00 3.10
N GLU A 61 -11.55 18.70 2.84
CA GLU A 61 -11.15 19.23 1.52
C GLU A 61 -9.81 18.65 1.05
N PRO A 62 -9.75 17.33 0.77
CA PRO A 62 -8.53 16.71 0.29
C PRO A 62 -8.18 17.19 -1.13
N PRO A 63 -6.89 17.20 -1.52
CA PRO A 63 -6.46 17.62 -2.85
C PRO A 63 -7.11 16.84 -3.99
N GLU A 64 -7.43 15.56 -3.76
CA GLU A 64 -8.12 14.69 -4.72
C GLU A 64 -9.52 15.18 -5.10
N LYS A 65 -10.18 15.99 -4.25
CA LYS A 65 -11.51 16.56 -4.51
C LYS A 65 -11.50 17.49 -5.72
N LEU A 66 -10.38 18.18 -5.97
CA LEU A 66 -10.19 19.04 -7.13
C LEU A 66 -9.96 18.24 -8.42
N MET A 67 -9.47 17.00 -8.31
CA MET A 67 -9.11 16.17 -9.46
C MET A 67 -10.25 15.26 -9.93
N SER A 68 -11.21 14.90 -9.06
CA SER A 68 -12.30 13.99 -9.44
C SER A 68 -13.52 14.06 -8.54
N VAL A 69 -14.71 13.92 -9.13
CA VAL A 69 -15.99 13.73 -8.40
C VAL A 69 -15.99 12.43 -7.59
N LYS A 70 -15.18 11.42 -7.98
CA LYS A 70 -15.05 10.13 -7.29
C LYS A 70 -13.82 10.07 -6.36
N TYR A 71 -13.37 11.21 -5.83
CA TYR A 71 -12.16 11.31 -5.00
C TYR A 71 -12.12 10.34 -3.81
N GLN A 72 -13.25 10.04 -3.18
CA GLN A 72 -13.31 9.08 -2.06
C GLN A 72 -12.88 7.66 -2.46
N ALA A 73 -13.24 7.22 -3.67
CA ALA A 73 -12.85 5.90 -4.18
C ALA A 73 -11.34 5.86 -4.49
N ILE A 74 -10.79 6.97 -5.00
CA ILE A 74 -9.35 7.12 -5.27
C ILE A 74 -8.56 7.06 -3.96
N ILE A 75 -8.99 7.82 -2.95
CA ILE A 75 -8.39 7.83 -1.61
C ILE A 75 -8.43 6.43 -1.01
N GLY A 76 -9.61 5.79 -1.02
CA GLY A 76 -9.78 4.44 -0.47
C GLY A 76 -8.87 3.39 -1.15
N LYS A 77 -8.70 3.49 -2.48
CA LYS A 77 -7.77 2.63 -3.23
C LYS A 77 -6.34 2.82 -2.76
N HIS A 78 -5.85 4.07 -2.71
CA HIS A 78 -4.47 4.36 -2.32
C HIS A 78 -4.20 4.03 -0.85
N LEU A 79 -5.13 4.33 0.07
CA LEU A 79 -4.99 3.95 1.48
C LEU A 79 -4.88 2.43 1.65
N LYS A 80 -5.69 1.66 0.94
CA LYS A 80 -5.62 0.19 0.97
C LYS A 80 -4.29 -0.35 0.47
N GLU A 81 -3.76 0.23 -0.61
CA GLU A 81 -2.45 -0.13 -1.15
C GLU A 81 -1.32 0.24 -0.19
N LEU A 82 -1.35 1.44 0.40
CA LEU A 82 -0.36 1.90 1.37
C LEU A 82 -0.35 1.02 2.62
N VAL A 83 -1.52 0.69 3.18
CA VAL A 83 -1.64 -0.25 4.30
C VAL A 83 -0.96 -1.58 3.97
N LYS A 84 -1.21 -2.12 2.78
CA LYS A 84 -0.59 -3.38 2.34
C LYS A 84 0.93 -3.26 2.25
N ILE A 85 1.45 -2.15 1.71
CA ILE A 85 2.90 -1.91 1.61
C ILE A 85 3.55 -1.84 3.00
N TYR A 86 2.97 -1.09 3.93
CA TYR A 86 3.47 -0.96 5.30
C TYR A 86 3.45 -2.32 6.01
N GLN A 87 2.33 -3.04 5.96
CA GLN A 87 2.22 -4.38 6.53
C GLN A 87 3.25 -5.36 5.95
N GLN A 88 3.52 -5.30 4.64
CA GLN A 88 4.54 -6.13 3.98
C GLN A 88 5.97 -5.83 4.45
N ASN A 89 6.23 -4.62 4.92
CA ASN A 89 7.52 -4.20 5.47
C ASN A 89 7.56 -4.25 7.02
N ASN A 90 6.61 -4.95 7.65
CA ASN A 90 6.45 -5.03 9.12
C ASN A 90 6.24 -3.67 9.79
N GLU A 91 5.70 -2.71 9.07
CA GLU A 91 5.30 -1.41 9.57
C GLU A 91 3.79 -1.38 9.85
N ASP A 92 3.39 -0.57 10.83
CA ASP A 92 2.00 -0.43 11.25
C ASP A 92 1.31 0.81 10.63
N ILE A 93 0.02 0.95 10.91
CA ILE A 93 -0.79 2.07 10.41
C ILE A 93 -0.36 3.40 11.05
N GLU A 94 0.12 3.38 12.29
CA GLU A 94 0.52 4.60 12.99
C GLU A 94 1.79 5.18 12.36
N GLN A 95 2.70 4.34 11.91
CA GLN A 95 3.86 4.73 11.10
C GLN A 95 3.44 5.33 9.75
N LEU A 96 2.44 4.74 9.08
CA LEU A 96 1.86 5.31 7.85
C LEU A 96 1.31 6.72 8.09
N LYS A 97 0.55 6.91 9.16
CA LYS A 97 -0.01 8.23 9.52
C LYS A 97 1.10 9.23 9.81
N ALA A 98 2.10 8.85 10.61
CA ALA A 98 3.22 9.71 10.97
C ALA A 98 4.03 10.14 9.73
N ASP A 99 4.31 9.22 8.81
CA ASP A 99 5.01 9.53 7.57
C ASP A 99 4.21 10.44 6.66
N TYR A 100 2.89 10.22 6.55
CA TYR A 100 2.02 11.10 5.78
C TYR A 100 1.91 12.50 6.39
N GLU A 101 1.81 12.62 7.71
CA GLU A 101 1.80 13.92 8.39
C GLU A 101 3.11 14.67 8.20
N ASN A 102 4.25 13.96 8.27
CA ASN A 102 5.57 14.53 7.97
C ASN A 102 5.68 14.95 6.50
N PHE A 103 5.17 14.14 5.58
CA PHE A 103 5.07 14.50 4.17
C PHE A 103 4.24 15.77 3.99
N LYS A 104 3.06 15.86 4.59
CA LYS A 104 2.20 17.05 4.52
C LYS A 104 2.90 18.31 5.06
N LYS A 105 3.67 18.21 6.15
CA LYS A 105 4.44 19.34 6.73
C LYS A 105 5.61 19.78 5.84
N THR A 106 6.24 18.85 5.13
CA THR A 106 7.45 19.13 4.33
C THR A 106 7.13 19.68 2.93
N GLN A 107 5.91 19.46 2.41
CA GLN A 107 5.48 20.04 1.15
C GLN A 107 5.14 21.53 1.30
N ARG A 108 6.15 22.40 1.15
CA ARG A 108 5.99 23.87 1.17
C ARG A 108 5.33 24.47 -0.09
N LYS A 109 5.22 23.71 -1.19
CA LYS A 109 4.65 24.18 -2.47
C LYS A 109 3.72 23.11 -3.08
N GLY A 110 2.42 23.34 -2.98
CA GLY A 110 1.36 22.55 -3.61
C GLY A 110 0.67 21.56 -2.66
N ALA A 111 -0.66 21.53 -2.72
CA ALA A 111 -1.48 20.56 -2.00
C ALA A 111 -1.29 19.18 -2.63
N LYS A 112 -0.36 18.39 -2.10
CA LYS A 112 -0.08 17.03 -2.57
C LYS A 112 -0.80 16.03 -1.67
N GLY A 113 -1.74 15.30 -2.27
CA GLY A 113 -2.61 14.36 -1.58
C GLY A 113 -1.98 12.96 -1.43
N ILE A 114 -2.82 11.98 -1.12
CA ILE A 114 -2.43 10.59 -0.88
C ILE A 114 -1.80 9.93 -2.11
N THR A 115 -2.19 10.39 -3.30
CA THR A 115 -1.66 9.90 -4.57
C THR A 115 -0.18 10.22 -4.72
N GLN A 116 0.20 11.48 -4.48
CA GLN A 116 1.60 11.91 -4.56
C GLN A 116 2.43 11.33 -3.41
N PHE A 117 1.85 11.20 -2.22
CA PHE A 117 2.53 10.52 -1.10
C PHE A 117 2.93 9.09 -1.48
N ARG A 118 2.01 8.32 -2.08
CA ARG A 118 2.30 6.96 -2.55
C ARG A 118 3.45 6.93 -3.57
N ALA A 119 3.44 7.85 -4.55
CA ALA A 119 4.49 7.91 -5.56
C ALA A 119 5.86 8.25 -4.96
N LEU A 120 5.90 9.13 -3.96
CA LEU A 120 7.14 9.58 -3.31
C LEU A 120 7.58 8.70 -2.13
N LEU A 121 6.77 7.72 -1.75
CA LEU A 121 7.00 6.87 -0.59
C LEU A 121 8.39 6.20 -0.60
N PRO A 122 8.91 5.64 -1.71
CA PRO A 122 10.25 5.07 -1.74
C PRO A 122 11.34 6.11 -1.44
N ALA A 123 11.19 7.33 -1.96
CA ALA A 123 12.15 8.41 -1.72
C ALA A 123 12.09 8.92 -0.28
N ILE A 124 10.89 9.07 0.28
CA ILE A 124 10.65 9.44 1.68
C ILE A 124 11.32 8.41 2.60
N LYS A 125 11.08 7.12 2.35
CA LYS A 125 11.65 6.03 3.15
C LYS A 125 13.15 5.89 2.99
N LYS A 126 13.71 6.17 1.81
CA LYS A 126 15.16 6.23 1.59
C LYS A 126 15.81 7.41 2.32
N ALA A 127 15.11 8.54 2.46
CA ALA A 127 15.61 9.68 3.23
C ALA A 127 15.55 9.42 4.75
N GLN A 128 14.57 8.65 5.22
CA GLN A 128 14.39 8.30 6.63
C GLN A 128 15.26 7.10 7.07
N ASN A 129 15.48 6.11 6.20
CA ASN A 129 16.25 4.91 6.50
C ASN A 129 17.56 4.88 5.68
N GLN A 130 18.70 4.84 6.38
CA GLN A 130 20.02 4.64 5.74
C GLN A 130 20.19 3.24 5.10
N ASN A 131 19.31 2.28 5.44
CA ASN A 131 19.27 0.92 4.90
C ASN A 131 18.02 0.67 4.05
N LYS A 132 18.12 -0.29 3.13
CA LYS A 132 17.08 -0.69 2.17
C LYS A 132 15.75 -1.00 2.89
N TRP A 133 14.74 -0.16 2.66
CA TRP A 133 13.42 -0.25 3.29
C TRP A 133 12.62 -1.53 2.92
N THR A 134 13.05 -2.24 1.87
CA THR A 134 12.44 -3.49 1.43
C THR A 134 13.06 -4.71 2.12
N THR A 135 12.23 -5.68 2.51
CA THR A 135 12.73 -6.99 2.95
C THR A 135 13.26 -7.82 1.77
N PRO A 136 14.17 -8.80 1.96
CA PRO A 136 14.66 -9.69 0.88
C PRO A 136 13.55 -10.44 0.12
N LYS A 137 12.40 -10.66 0.76
CA LYS A 137 11.21 -11.27 0.11
C LYS A 137 10.43 -10.29 -0.77
N ASN A 138 10.54 -8.99 -0.51
CA ASN A 138 9.85 -7.92 -1.23
C ASN A 138 10.73 -7.26 -2.32
N GLU A 139 11.99 -7.68 -2.46
CA GLU A 139 12.89 -7.18 -3.51
C GLU A 139 12.39 -7.51 -4.92
N ARG A 140 11.69 -8.64 -5.08
CA ARG A 140 11.20 -9.15 -6.37
C ARG A 140 9.94 -8.44 -6.91
N GLY A 141 9.67 -7.23 -6.43
CA GLY A 141 8.56 -6.37 -6.86
C GLY A 141 8.92 -4.88 -6.84
N VAL A 142 10.20 -4.54 -6.66
CA VAL A 142 10.70 -3.16 -6.77
C VAL A 142 10.41 -2.60 -8.17
N ASP A 143 10.51 -3.45 -9.21
CA ASP A 143 10.20 -3.09 -10.59
C ASP A 143 8.77 -2.59 -10.76
N TYR A 144 7.78 -3.12 -10.02
CA TYR A 144 6.38 -2.69 -10.17
C TYR A 144 6.14 -1.26 -9.63
N TYR A 145 6.94 -0.80 -8.67
CA TYR A 145 6.85 0.55 -8.12
C TYR A 145 7.68 1.56 -8.92
N ILE A 146 8.74 1.12 -9.60
CA ILE A 146 9.58 1.96 -10.46
C ILE A 146 8.97 2.11 -11.86
N GLN A 147 8.34 1.07 -12.41
CA GLN A 147 7.78 1.11 -13.77
C GLN A 147 6.54 2.01 -13.88
N SER A 148 5.75 2.13 -12.80
CA SER A 148 4.62 3.09 -12.76
C SER A 148 5.08 4.56 -12.64
N LEU A 149 6.35 4.82 -12.30
CA LEU A 149 6.94 6.17 -12.28
C LEU A 149 7.37 6.62 -13.68
N GLU A 150 7.72 5.69 -14.58
CA GLU A 150 8.13 6.02 -15.95
C GLU A 150 6.91 6.31 -16.85
N ASP A 151 5.79 5.59 -16.66
CA ASP A 151 4.57 5.82 -17.44
C ASP A 151 3.80 7.09 -17.01
N ASP A 152 3.78 7.44 -15.72
CA ASP A 152 3.04 8.62 -15.20
C ASP A 152 3.84 9.95 -15.31
N LEU A 153 5.14 9.90 -15.62
CA LEU A 153 6.00 11.07 -15.84
C LEU A 153 6.36 11.29 -17.32
N ALA A 154 5.81 10.48 -18.25
CA ALA A 154 5.89 10.73 -19.68
C ALA A 154 5.06 11.97 -20.05
N ILE A 155 5.63 13.15 -19.79
CA ILE A 155 5.22 14.40 -20.40
C ILE A 155 5.30 14.18 -21.93
N PRO A 156 4.23 14.43 -22.72
CA PRO A 156 4.37 14.43 -24.17
C PRO A 156 5.42 15.49 -24.52
N ASN A 157 6.48 15.04 -25.19
CA ASN A 157 7.65 15.84 -25.52
C ASN A 157 7.25 17.04 -26.40
N ALA A 158 6.89 18.16 -25.78
CA ALA A 158 6.77 19.45 -26.43
C ALA A 158 8.17 20.04 -26.56
N ASN A 159 8.95 19.50 -27.50
CA ASN A 159 10.08 20.14 -28.15
C ASN A 159 10.53 19.25 -29.32
N SER A 160 9.85 19.41 -30.45
CA SER A 160 10.49 19.38 -31.76
C SER A 160 10.46 20.82 -32.25
N ASN A 161 11.53 21.55 -31.97
CA ASN A 161 11.86 22.79 -32.68
C ASN A 161 12.69 22.41 -33.91
N GLU A 162 12.74 23.36 -34.87
CA GLU A 162 13.25 23.29 -36.24
C GLU A 162 12.10 22.91 -37.20
N ASP A 163 11.51 23.84 -37.97
CA ASP A 163 12.20 24.69 -38.95
C ASP A 163 11.70 26.15 -39.04
N ASP A 164 12.65 26.98 -39.50
CA ASP A 164 12.64 28.42 -39.76
C ASP A 164 11.70 28.93 -40.88
N GLU A 165 11.53 30.26 -40.86
CA GLU A 165 11.25 31.22 -41.94
C GLU A 165 9.85 31.87 -42.09
N ASP A 166 9.95 33.18 -42.38
CA ASP A 166 8.94 34.15 -42.83
C ASP A 166 8.09 34.93 -41.81
N ILE A 167 8.69 36.00 -41.27
CA ILE A 167 8.00 37.19 -40.76
C ILE A 167 7.82 38.19 -41.93
N PRO A 168 6.59 38.54 -42.36
CA PRO A 168 6.39 39.70 -43.23
C PRO A 168 6.40 40.99 -42.40
N HIS A 169 7.31 41.90 -42.76
CA HIS A 169 7.35 43.27 -42.27
C HIS A 169 6.13 44.07 -42.75
N PHE A 170 5.42 44.69 -41.80
CA PHE A 170 4.66 45.93 -42.00
C PHE A 170 4.81 46.83 -40.77
#